data_AF-X0V3D9-F1
#
_entry.id   AF-X0V3D9-F1
#
_cell.length_a   1.000
_cell.length_b   1.000
_cell.length_c   1.000
_cell.angle_alpha   90.00
_cell.angle_beta   90.00
_cell.angle_gamma   90.00
#
_symmetry.space_group_name_H-M   'P 1'
#
loop_
_entity.id
_entity.type
_entity.pdbx_description
1 polymer ?
#
loop_
_entity_poly.entity_id
_entity_poly.type
_entity_poly.pdbx_seq_one_letter_code
_entity_poly.pdbx_strand_id
1 'polypeptide(L)'
;NGGLGYLAGPTGGYIIGFIFAALFLGHLTDTYIRSRSFLSMLALMLFANFVLIYVPGLLQLGLWLNLVKGEPVAFTTLLGMGAVPFIAGDIIKIALAAAIARGVTPKLAYNGESDKGKR
;
A
#
# COMPACT_ATOMS: atom_id res chain seq x y z
N ASN A 1 -19.74 6.49 8.68
CA ASN A 1 -20.17 5.07 8.80
C ASN A 1 -18.99 4.24 9.26
N GLY A 2 -19.13 3.48 10.34
CA GLY A 2 -18.07 2.66 10.93
C GLY A 2 -18.66 1.57 11.83
N GLY A 3 -17.87 0.54 12.15
CA GLY A 3 -18.30 -0.64 12.93
C GLY A 3 -17.79 -1.95 12.32
N LEU A 4 -17.94 -3.06 13.04
CA LEU A 4 -17.49 -4.38 12.59
C LEU A 4 -18.10 -4.79 11.23
N GLY A 5 -19.35 -4.41 10.97
CA GLY A 5 -20.00 -4.65 9.67
C GLY A 5 -19.36 -3.89 8.50
N TYR A 6 -18.68 -2.77 8.75
CA TYR A 6 -17.94 -2.04 7.71
C TYR A 6 -16.62 -2.74 7.36
N LEU A 7 -15.95 -3.32 8.36
CA LEU A 7 -14.75 -4.14 8.17
C LEU A 7 -15.06 -5.46 7.45
N ALA A 8 -16.27 -6.00 7.60
CA ALA A 8 -16.75 -7.14 6.83
C ALA A 8 -17.32 -6.75 5.44
N GLY A 9 -17.34 -5.46 5.12
CA GLY A 9 -17.86 -4.93 3.86
C GLY A 9 -16.87 -5.03 2.69
N PRO A 10 -17.21 -4.47 1.52
CA PRO A 10 -16.40 -4.58 0.30
C PRO A 10 -15.03 -3.90 0.39
N THR A 11 -14.85 -2.94 1.30
CA THR A 11 -13.63 -2.14 1.44
C THR A 11 -12.74 -2.54 2.63
N GLY A 12 -13.17 -3.49 3.46
CA GLY A 12 -12.43 -3.84 4.68
C GLY A 12 -11.03 -4.38 4.41
N GLY A 13 -10.84 -5.11 3.30
CA GLY A 13 -9.55 -5.71 2.96
C GLY A 13 -8.47 -4.67 2.65
N TYR A 14 -8.89 -3.53 2.09
CA TYR A 14 -7.99 -2.40 1.84
C TYR A 14 -7.51 -1.78 3.15
N ILE A 15 -8.37 -1.71 4.18
CA ILE A 15 -8.02 -1.18 5.50
C ILE A 15 -6.97 -2.06 6.16
N ILE A 16 -7.15 -3.38 6.11
CA ILE A 16 -6.15 -4.33 6.60
C ILE A 16 -4.84 -4.16 5.83
N GLY A 17 -4.92 -4.02 4.51
CA GLY A 17 -3.77 -3.76 3.65
C GLY A 17 -3.01 -2.47 4.00
N PHE A 18 -3.69 -1.40 4.38
CA PHE A 18 -3.06 -0.16 4.82
C PHE A 18 -2.21 -0.35 6.08
N ILE A 19 -2.65 -1.20 7.03
CA ILE A 19 -1.89 -1.52 8.24
C ILE A 19 -0.57 -2.20 7.86
N PHE A 20 -0.62 -3.20 6.99
CA PHE A 20 0.58 -3.89 6.52
C PHE A 20 1.50 -2.97 5.70
N ALA A 21 0.93 -2.13 4.83
CA ALA A 21 1.70 -1.16 4.05
C ALA A 21 2.45 -0.17 4.95
N ALA A 22 1.82 0.34 6.00
CA ALA A 22 2.44 1.27 6.94
C ALA A 22 3.59 0.61 7.73
N LEU A 23 3.39 -0.62 8.22
CA LEU A 23 4.43 -1.38 8.93
C LEU A 23 5.63 -1.69 8.02
N PHE A 24 5.36 -2.15 6.79
CA PHE A 24 6.40 -2.47 5.80
C PHE A 24 7.21 -1.24 5.40
N LEU A 25 6.55 -0.14 5.04
CA LEU A 25 7.21 1.10 4.64
C LEU A 25 8.01 1.72 5.78
N GLY A 26 7.44 1.78 6.98
CA GLY A 26 8.12 2.30 8.17
C GLY A 26 9.37 1.50 8.48
N HIS A 27 9.23 0.17 8.58
CA HIS A 27 10.35 -0.71 8.88
C HIS A 27 11.52 -0.58 7.87
N LEU A 28 11.22 -0.53 6.57
CA LEU A 28 12.27 -0.41 5.54
C LEU A 28 12.90 0.97 5.49
N THR A 29 12.14 2.04 5.77
CA THR A 29 12.66 3.42 5.78
C THR A 29 13.55 3.68 7.00
N ASP A 30 13.23 3.04 8.12
CA ASP A 30 14.00 3.13 9.36
C ASP A 30 15.26 2.23 9.32
N THR A 31 15.15 1.04 8.74
CA THR A 31 16.25 0.06 8.70
C THR A 31 17.31 0.40 7.66
N TYR A 32 16.92 0.98 6.51
CA TYR A 32 17.82 1.20 5.37
C TYR A 32 17.88 2.67 4.96
N ILE A 33 19.07 3.29 5.09
CA ILE A 33 19.32 4.68 4.67
C ILE A 33 19.10 4.83 3.15
N ARG A 34 19.47 3.83 2.36
CA ARG A 34 19.32 3.84 0.89
C ARG A 34 17.87 3.88 0.44
N SER A 35 16.95 3.40 1.28
CA SER A 35 15.50 3.48 1.06
C SER A 35 14.98 4.90 1.11
N ARG A 36 15.76 5.87 1.63
CA ARG A 36 15.38 7.29 1.71
C ARG A 36 15.61 8.06 0.41
N SER A 37 16.15 7.41 -0.62
CA SER A 37 16.25 8.01 -1.95
C SER A 37 14.87 8.07 -2.61
N PHE A 38 14.63 9.06 -3.47
CA PHE A 38 13.33 9.25 -4.13
C PHE A 38 12.88 7.98 -4.86
N LEU A 39 13.80 7.38 -5.62
CA LEU A 39 13.48 6.24 -6.47
C LEU A 39 13.18 4.98 -5.63
N SER A 40 13.94 4.77 -4.55
CA SER A 40 13.65 3.68 -3.60
C SER A 40 12.31 3.88 -2.90
N MET A 41 12.03 5.09 -2.39
CA MET A 41 10.74 5.39 -1.74
C MET A 41 9.58 5.20 -2.70
N LEU A 42 9.71 5.70 -3.93
CA LEU A 42 8.69 5.55 -4.97
C LEU A 42 8.41 4.06 -5.25
N ALA A 43 9.46 3.25 -5.43
CA ALA A 43 9.33 1.82 -5.66
C ALA A 43 8.68 1.09 -4.48
N LEU A 44 9.10 1.41 -3.24
CA LEU A 44 8.53 0.81 -2.03
C LEU A 44 7.06 1.19 -1.84
N MET A 45 6.69 2.44 -2.09
CA MET A 45 5.31 2.91 -1.98
C MET A 45 4.41 2.31 -3.08
N LEU A 46 4.92 2.19 -4.31
CA LEU A 46 4.23 1.46 -5.39
C LEU A 46 4.01 0.00 -4.98
N PHE A 47 5.04 -0.69 -4.50
CA PHE A 47 4.92 -2.06 -4.05
C PHE A 47 3.89 -2.20 -2.92
N ALA A 48 3.95 -1.32 -1.92
CA ALA A 48 3.01 -1.36 -0.80
C ALA A 48 1.56 -1.10 -1.25
N ASN A 49 1.33 -0.16 -2.18
CA ASN A 49 0.00 0.08 -2.73
C ASN A 49 -0.50 -1.08 -3.58
N PHE A 50 0.30 -1.57 -4.53
CA PHE A 50 -0.13 -2.61 -5.46
C PHE A 50 -0.20 -4.01 -4.88
N VAL A 51 0.67 -4.31 -3.91
CA VAL A 51 0.73 -5.63 -3.31
C VAL A 51 0.03 -5.64 -1.97
N LEU A 52 0.45 -4.79 -1.03
CA LEU A 52 -0.04 -4.88 0.34
C LEU A 52 -1.45 -4.31 0.51
N ILE A 53 -1.88 -3.37 -0.33
CA ILE A 53 -3.23 -2.79 -0.25
C ILE A 53 -4.20 -3.46 -1.23
N TYR A 54 -3.86 -3.52 -2.54
CA TYR A 54 -4.79 -4.08 -3.52
C TYR A 54 -5.02 -5.59 -3.38
N VAL A 55 -4.01 -6.40 -2.99
CA VAL A 55 -4.20 -7.85 -2.87
C VAL A 55 -5.25 -8.21 -1.81
N PRO A 56 -5.10 -7.82 -0.53
CA PRO A 56 -6.12 -8.13 0.47
C PRO A 56 -7.45 -7.41 0.19
N GLY A 57 -7.40 -6.20 -0.40
CA GLY A 57 -8.60 -5.46 -0.81
C GLY A 57 -9.44 -6.19 -1.86
N LEU A 58 -8.82 -6.62 -2.95
CA LEU A 58 -9.49 -7.34 -4.04
C LEU A 58 -9.93 -8.75 -3.61
N LEU A 59 -9.14 -9.43 -2.77
CA LEU A 59 -9.52 -10.72 -2.20
C LEU A 59 -10.80 -10.59 -1.38
N GLN A 60 -10.86 -9.61 -0.47
CA GLN A 60 -12.06 -9.41 0.33
C GLN A 60 -13.25 -8.94 -0.51
N LEU A 61 -13.03 -8.05 -1.49
CA LEU A 61 -14.08 -7.61 -2.41
C LEU A 61 -14.67 -8.79 -3.20
N GLY A 62 -13.82 -9.69 -3.70
CA GLY A 62 -14.24 -10.89 -4.40
C GLY A 62 -15.05 -11.82 -3.51
N LEU A 63 -14.57 -12.11 -2.29
CA LEU A 63 -15.29 -12.93 -1.32
C LEU A 63 -16.64 -12.31 -0.94
N TRP A 64 -16.68 -11.01 -0.67
CA TRP A 64 -17.91 -10.29 -0.35
C TRP A 64 -18.92 -10.33 -1.50
N LEU A 65 -18.47 -10.10 -2.74
CA LEU A 65 -19.33 -10.18 -3.91
C LEU A 65 -19.86 -11.59 -4.15
N ASN A 66 -19.05 -12.63 -3.95
CA ASN A 66 -19.50 -14.01 -4.05
C ASN A 66 -20.57 -14.33 -3.01
N LEU A 67 -20.42 -13.83 -1.78
CA LEU A 67 -21.42 -14.00 -0.71
C LEU A 67 -22.74 -13.28 -1.01
N VAL A 68 -22.68 -12.09 -1.62
CA VAL A 68 -23.88 -11.28 -1.91
C VAL A 68 -24.58 -11.71 -3.20
N LYS A 69 -23.83 -12.04 -4.25
CA LYS A 69 -24.38 -12.40 -5.57
C LYS A 69 -24.56 -13.90 -5.79
N GLY A 70 -23.98 -14.75 -4.93
CA GLY A 70 -24.06 -16.20 -5.02
C GLY A 70 -23.23 -16.84 -6.13
N GLU A 71 -22.53 -16.05 -6.95
CA GLU A 71 -21.77 -16.52 -8.12
C GLU A 71 -20.36 -15.93 -8.14
N PRO A 72 -19.34 -16.68 -8.62
CA PRO A 72 -17.97 -16.21 -8.74
C PRO A 72 -17.87 -15.03 -9.71
N VAL A 73 -17.38 -13.89 -9.22
CA VAL A 73 -17.13 -12.72 -10.05
C VAL A 73 -15.81 -12.85 -10.82
N ALA A 74 -15.83 -12.54 -12.11
CA ALA A 74 -14.62 -12.53 -12.94
C ALA A 74 -13.56 -11.54 -12.41
N PHE A 75 -12.29 -11.96 -12.45
CA PHE A 75 -11.17 -11.14 -11.98
C PHE A 75 -11.06 -9.78 -12.69
N THR A 76 -11.39 -9.74 -13.98
CA THR A 76 -11.42 -8.50 -14.77
C THR A 76 -12.45 -7.49 -14.24
N THR A 77 -13.62 -7.98 -13.80
CA THR A 77 -14.65 -7.14 -13.18
C THR A 77 -14.21 -6.65 -11.80
N LEU A 78 -13.54 -7.50 -11.00
CA LEU A 78 -12.99 -7.09 -9.71
C LEU A 78 -11.95 -5.98 -9.87
N LEU A 79 -11.04 -6.11 -10.83
CA LEU A 79 -10.07 -5.05 -11.14
C LEU A 79 -10.75 -3.77 -11.62
N GLY A 80 -11.73 -3.88 -12.52
CA GLY A 80 -12.47 -2.74 -13.05
C GLY A 80 -13.20 -1.94 -11.98
N MET A 81 -13.73 -2.60 -10.95
CA MET A 81 -14.45 -1.95 -9.86
C MET A 81 -13.53 -1.51 -8.71
N GLY A 82 -12.55 -2.34 -8.36
CA GLY A 82 -11.77 -2.20 -7.12
C GLY A 82 -10.35 -1.66 -7.29
N ALA A 83 -9.81 -1.59 -8.51
CA ALA A 83 -8.44 -1.13 -8.75
C ALA A 83 -8.36 -0.02 -9.80
N VAL A 84 -8.88 -0.27 -11.00
CA VAL A 84 -8.76 0.63 -12.18
C VAL A 84 -9.09 2.11 -11.88
N PRO A 85 -10.22 2.47 -11.23
CA PRO A 85 -10.54 3.87 -10.98
C PRO A 85 -9.59 4.57 -10.00
N PHE A 86 -8.86 3.81 -9.18
CA PHE A 86 -8.00 4.32 -8.12
C PHE A 86 -6.53 4.43 -8.56
N ILE A 87 -6.08 3.61 -9.52
CA ILE A 87 -4.68 3.54 -9.98
C ILE A 87 -4.11 4.92 -10.36
N ALA A 88 -4.82 5.69 -11.17
CA ALA A 88 -4.32 6.99 -11.63
C ALA A 88 -4.11 7.97 -10.47
N GLY A 89 -5.06 8.03 -9.53
CA GLY A 89 -4.96 8.85 -8.34
C GLY A 89 -3.86 8.37 -7.39
N ASP A 90 -3.70 7.06 -7.25
CA ASP A 90 -2.67 6.46 -6.40
C ASP A 90 -1.26 6.74 -6.91
N ILE A 91 -1.03 6.64 -8.22
CA ILE A 91 0.29 6.98 -8.81
C ILE A 91 0.66 8.43 -8.50
N ILE A 92 -0.27 9.38 -8.66
CA ILE A 92 -0.02 10.80 -8.35
C ILE A 92 0.28 10.98 -6.86
N LYS A 93 -0.52 10.36 -5.98
CA LYS A 93 -0.32 10.43 -4.52
C LYS A 93 1.03 9.82 -4.11
N ILE A 94 1.41 8.69 -4.69
CA ILE A 94 2.67 8.01 -4.40
C ILE A 94 3.86 8.85 -4.85
N ALA A 95 3.79 9.46 -6.04
CA ALA A 95 4.84 10.35 -6.52
C ALA A 95 5.02 11.57 -5.59
N LEU A 96 3.92 12.18 -5.16
CA LEU A 96 3.95 13.30 -4.22
C LEU A 96 4.47 12.88 -2.85
N ALA A 97 4.00 11.74 -2.33
CA ALA A 97 4.42 11.19 -1.04
C ALA A 97 5.92 10.87 -1.04
N ALA A 98 6.45 10.26 -2.11
CA ALA A 98 7.89 9.99 -2.24
C ALA A 98 8.72 11.29 -2.28
N ALA A 99 8.22 12.34 -2.94
CA ALA A 99 8.89 13.64 -2.97
C ALA A 99 8.95 14.30 -1.58
N ILE A 100 7.82 14.30 -0.86
CA ILE A 100 7.72 14.83 0.51
C ILE A 100 8.60 14.00 1.46
N ALA A 101 8.51 12.68 1.40
CA ALA A 101 9.25 11.78 2.27
C ALA A 101 10.77 11.95 2.08
N ARG A 102 11.27 12.13 0.85
CA ARG A 102 12.67 12.49 0.62
C ARG A 102 13.06 13.84 1.23
N GLY A 103 12.15 14.81 1.23
CA GLY A 103 12.39 16.13 1.82
C GLY A 103 12.45 16.11 3.35
N VAL A 104 11.64 15.26 3.98
CA VAL A 104 11.48 15.19 5.45
C VAL A 104 12.43 14.17 6.09
N THR A 105 12.79 13.09 5.39
CA THR A 105 13.63 12.04 6.00
C THR A 105 15.09 12.48 6.18
N PRO A 106 15.70 12.18 7.34
CA PRO A 106 17.08 12.56 7.61
C PRO A 106 18.05 11.83 6.66
N LYS A 107 18.90 12.61 6.00
CA LYS A 107 19.93 12.11 5.06
C LYS A 107 21.10 11.41 5.77
N LEU A 108 21.21 11.58 7.08
CA LEU A 108 22.24 10.99 7.92
C LEU A 108 21.65 9.84 8.75
N ALA A 109 22.55 8.91 9.06
CA ALA A 109 22.25 7.72 9.84
C ALA A 109 21.90 8.08 11.29
N TYR A 110 20.63 7.96 11.67
CA TYR A 110 20.16 8.40 12.98
C TYR A 110 20.01 7.25 13.99
N ASN A 111 19.75 6.02 13.53
CA ASN A 111 19.32 4.92 14.42
C ASN A 111 20.01 3.58 14.17
N GLY A 112 21.35 3.58 14.03
CA GLY A 112 22.12 2.34 13.86
C GLY A 112 21.73 1.54 12.60
N GLU A 113 21.39 2.23 11.51
CA GLU A 113 20.89 1.59 10.29
C GLU A 113 21.89 0.57 9.71
N SER A 114 21.38 -0.54 9.16
CA SER A 114 22.20 -1.70 8.78
C SER A 114 23.16 -1.43 7.61
N ASP A 115 22.88 -0.43 6.76
CA ASP A 115 23.70 -0.10 5.58
C ASP A 115 24.72 1.03 5.85
N LYS A 116 25.02 1.33 7.13
CA LYS A 116 26.03 2.31 7.52
C LYS A 116 27.42 1.82 7.08
N GLY A 117 27.94 2.33 5.96
CA GLY A 117 29.34 2.12 5.55
C GLY A 117 29.57 1.56 4.14
N LYS A 118 28.54 1.20 3.38
CA LYS A 118 28.69 0.82 1.96
C LYS A 118 28.52 2.05 1.07
N ARG A 119 29.53 2.93 1.08
CA ARG A 119 29.66 3.99 0.06
C ARG A 119 30.24 3.40 -1.22
#